data_AF-A0A089P9B2-F1
#
_entry.id   AF-A0A089P9B2-F1
#
_cell.length_a   1.000
_cell.length_b   1.000
_cell.length_c   1.000
_cell.angle_alpha   90.00
_cell.angle_beta   90.00
_cell.angle_gamma   90.00
#
_symmetry.space_group_name_H-M   'P 1'
#
loop_
_entity.id
_entity.type
_entity.pdbx_description
1 polymer ?
#
loop_
_entity_poly.entity_id
_entity_poly.type
_entity_poly.pdbx_seq_one_letter_code
_entity_poly.pdbx_strand_id
1 'polypeptide(L)'
;MEEHSVKDFWDTKLMKINKLVDLNNLRTAPQLRNGQAKKLFEELEVNIFNADWITIGIMAPGNKRAIEALKSISKKYSSIKFGNLGSLNAEGGVFLKANQKTGNVFVRSEKGLGEGILITCQYDEDAKESNTFGPLPLDFFT
;
A
#
# COMPACT_ATOMS: atom_id res chain seq x y z
N MET A 1 -1.51 -47.77 0.73
CA MET A 1 -1.09 -46.80 1.75
C MET A 1 -0.29 -45.74 1.02
N GLU A 2 -0.61 -44.46 1.23
CA GLU A 2 0.07 -43.27 0.68
C GLU A 2 -0.24 -42.84 -0.78
N GLU A 3 -1.52 -42.53 -1.08
CA GLU A 3 -1.87 -41.56 -2.14
C GLU A 3 -2.37 -40.22 -1.56
N HIS A 4 -2.41 -40.09 -0.24
CA HIS A 4 -2.93 -38.90 0.45
C HIS A 4 -1.91 -37.75 0.60
N SER A 5 -0.64 -37.93 0.20
CA SER A 5 0.43 -36.95 0.51
C SER A 5 0.83 -36.02 -0.64
N VAL A 6 0.29 -36.19 -1.85
CA VAL A 6 0.71 -35.40 -3.03
C VAL A 6 -0.26 -34.25 -3.34
N LYS A 7 -1.52 -34.35 -2.91
CA LYS A 7 -2.50 -33.26 -3.08
C LYS A 7 -2.18 -32.05 -2.21
N ASP A 8 -1.70 -32.28 -0.99
CA ASP A 8 -1.39 -31.20 -0.03
C ASP A 8 -0.10 -30.42 -0.37
N PHE A 9 0.72 -30.92 -1.31
CA PHE A 9 1.94 -30.24 -1.77
C PHE A 9 1.70 -29.32 -2.99
N TRP A 10 0.65 -29.59 -3.77
CA TRP A 10 0.27 -28.81 -4.96
C TRP A 10 -0.96 -27.92 -4.77
N ASP A 11 -1.65 -28.04 -3.63
CA ASP A 11 -2.54 -27.00 -3.10
C ASP A 11 -1.73 -26.02 -2.23
N THR A 12 -0.68 -25.41 -2.79
CA THR A 12 -0.32 -24.04 -2.38
C THR A 12 -1.49 -23.17 -2.85
N LYS A 13 -2.54 -23.16 -2.04
CA LYS A 13 -3.73 -22.33 -2.17
C LYS A 13 -3.23 -20.91 -2.40
N LEU A 14 -3.13 -20.49 -3.67
CA LEU A 14 -2.81 -19.12 -4.04
C LEU A 14 -3.71 -18.27 -3.16
N MET A 15 -3.14 -17.55 -2.20
CA MET A 15 -3.93 -16.76 -1.26
C MET A 15 -4.89 -15.93 -2.09
N LYS A 16 -6.18 -16.23 -1.96
CA LYS A 16 -7.18 -15.66 -2.85
C LYS A 16 -7.51 -14.29 -2.27
N ILE A 17 -6.68 -13.29 -2.60
CA ILE A 17 -6.94 -11.90 -2.27
C ILE A 17 -8.16 -11.45 -3.07
N ASN A 18 -9.27 -11.18 -2.38
CA ASN A 18 -10.53 -10.73 -2.99
C ASN A 18 -11.02 -9.40 -2.42
N LYS A 19 -10.62 -9.04 -1.21
CA LYS A 19 -10.99 -7.81 -0.49
C LYS A 19 -9.77 -7.15 0.14
N LEU A 20 -9.86 -5.86 0.45
CA LEU A 20 -8.75 -5.13 1.09
C LEU A 20 -8.32 -5.74 2.42
N VAL A 21 -9.28 -6.24 3.22
CA VAL A 21 -8.99 -6.87 4.52
C VAL A 21 -8.08 -8.10 4.39
N ASP A 22 -8.08 -8.77 3.23
CA ASP A 22 -7.20 -9.92 2.98
C ASP A 22 -5.72 -9.52 2.95
N LEU A 23 -5.42 -8.23 2.76
CA LEU A 23 -4.05 -7.69 2.75
C LEU A 23 -3.51 -7.39 4.15
N ASN A 24 -4.37 -7.13 5.14
CA ASN A 24 -3.98 -6.56 6.44
C ASN A 24 -2.98 -7.41 7.24
N ASN A 25 -2.91 -8.72 6.97
CA ASN A 25 -2.00 -9.63 7.65
C ASN A 25 -0.71 -9.91 6.86
N LEU A 26 -0.55 -9.28 5.70
CA LEU A 26 0.63 -9.47 4.85
C LEU A 26 1.72 -8.47 5.25
N ARG A 27 2.95 -8.96 5.38
CA ARG A 27 4.13 -8.10 5.54
C ARG A 27 4.59 -7.51 4.21
N THR A 28 4.29 -8.17 3.09
CA THR A 28 4.74 -7.73 1.75
C THR A 28 3.60 -7.89 0.78
N ALA A 29 3.47 -6.91 -0.11
CA ALA A 29 2.43 -6.87 -1.12
C ALA A 29 2.47 -8.15 -1.97
N PRO A 30 1.31 -8.82 -2.15
CA PRO A 30 1.22 -9.98 -3.01
C PRO A 30 1.27 -9.56 -4.47
N GLN A 31 1.61 -10.49 -5.35
CA GLN A 31 1.35 -10.32 -6.77
C GLN A 31 -0.16 -10.43 -7.01
N LEU A 32 -0.75 -9.45 -7.69
CA LEU A 32 -2.18 -9.39 -7.98
C LEU A 32 -2.43 -9.61 -9.47
N ARG A 33 -3.42 -10.42 -9.80
CA ARG A 33 -3.95 -10.46 -11.18
C ARG A 33 -4.75 -9.18 -11.45
N ASN A 34 -4.83 -8.76 -12.71
CA ASN A 34 -5.57 -7.55 -13.11
C ASN A 34 -7.00 -7.48 -12.55
N GLY A 35 -7.73 -8.61 -12.57
CA GLY A 35 -9.09 -8.67 -12.01
C GLY A 35 -9.15 -8.55 -10.48
N GLN A 36 -8.11 -8.97 -9.76
CA GLN A 36 -8.00 -8.74 -8.31
C GLN A 36 -7.64 -7.28 -8.04
N ALA A 37 -6.62 -6.76 -8.72
CA ALA A 37 -6.19 -5.38 -8.58
C ALA A 37 -7.35 -4.41 -8.81
N LYS A 38 -8.14 -4.61 -9.87
CA LYS A 38 -9.33 -3.79 -10.17
C LYS A 38 -10.35 -3.81 -9.02
N LYS A 39 -10.68 -4.99 -8.48
CA LYS A 39 -11.66 -5.10 -7.38
C LYS A 39 -11.18 -4.42 -6.10
N LEU A 40 -9.93 -4.64 -5.74
CA LEU A 40 -9.33 -3.98 -4.57
C LEU A 40 -9.26 -2.47 -4.77
N PHE A 41 -8.99 -2.02 -5.99
CA PHE A 41 -8.94 -0.60 -6.34
C PHE A 41 -10.32 0.05 -6.18
N GLU A 42 -11.40 -0.58 -6.67
CA GLU A 42 -12.78 -0.11 -6.49
C GLU A 42 -13.16 -0.01 -5.00
N GLU A 43 -12.82 -1.03 -4.19
CA GLU A 43 -13.05 -1.01 -2.74
C GLU A 43 -12.24 0.11 -2.05
N LEU A 44 -11.00 0.32 -2.49
CA LEU A 44 -10.11 1.34 -1.93
C LEU A 44 -10.61 2.74 -2.24
N GLU A 45 -11.09 2.99 -3.45
CA GLU A 45 -11.64 4.29 -3.84
C GLU A 45 -12.82 4.68 -2.95
N VAL A 46 -13.74 3.75 -2.68
CA VAL A 46 -14.88 4.02 -1.78
C VAL A 46 -14.39 4.47 -0.39
N ASN A 47 -13.35 3.82 0.15
CA ASN A 47 -12.81 4.18 1.44
C ASN A 47 -12.10 5.55 1.42
N ILE A 48 -11.30 5.83 0.38
CA ILE A 48 -10.62 7.12 0.22
C ILE A 48 -11.62 8.27 0.06
N PHE A 49 -12.68 8.09 -0.74
CA PHE A 49 -13.69 9.13 -0.96
C PHE A 49 -14.54 9.43 0.27
N ASN A 50 -14.69 8.46 1.17
CA ASN A 50 -15.39 8.65 2.43
C ASN A 50 -14.50 9.24 3.53
N ALA A 51 -13.18 9.27 3.34
CA ALA A 51 -12.22 9.83 4.29
C ALA A 51 -12.08 11.34 4.11
N ASP A 52 -11.78 12.04 5.22
CA ASP A 52 -11.50 13.48 5.16
C ASP A 52 -10.11 13.75 4.56
N TRP A 53 -9.16 12.86 4.84
CA TRP A 53 -7.81 12.87 4.30
C TRP A 53 -7.14 11.50 4.46
N ILE A 54 -5.99 11.30 3.82
CA ILE A 54 -5.22 10.06 3.93
C ILE A 54 -3.78 10.29 4.38
N THR A 55 -3.18 9.26 4.97
CA THR A 55 -1.72 9.08 5.01
C THR A 55 -1.30 7.92 4.12
N ILE A 56 -0.13 8.03 3.53
CA ILE A 56 0.46 7.00 2.68
C ILE A 56 1.77 6.55 3.34
N GLY A 57 1.87 5.25 3.61
CA GLY A 57 3.12 4.60 3.98
C GLY A 57 3.65 3.79 2.80
N ILE A 58 4.93 3.89 2.47
CA ILE A 58 5.54 3.12 1.37
C ILE A 58 6.79 2.44 1.88
N MET A 59 6.78 1.11 1.84
CA MET A 59 7.92 0.25 2.14
C MET A 59 8.51 -0.18 0.81
N ALA A 60 9.77 0.16 0.54
CA ALA A 60 10.38 -0.06 -0.77
C ALA A 60 11.86 -0.43 -0.64
N PRO A 61 12.44 -1.10 -1.66
CA PRO A 61 13.86 -1.46 -1.65
C PRO A 61 14.79 -0.25 -1.80
N GLY A 62 14.26 0.95 -2.08
CA GLY A 62 15.03 2.18 -2.17
C GLY A 62 14.18 3.44 -2.34
N ASN A 63 14.81 4.57 -2.05
CA ASN A 63 14.19 5.91 -2.10
C ASN A 63 13.50 6.19 -3.46
N LYS A 64 14.15 5.86 -4.58
CA LYS A 64 13.60 6.07 -5.93
C LYS A 64 12.27 5.35 -6.13
N ARG A 65 12.18 4.07 -5.75
CA ARG A 65 10.95 3.26 -5.86
C ARG A 65 9.83 3.80 -4.98
N ALA A 66 10.15 4.27 -3.77
CA ALA A 66 9.16 4.88 -2.89
C ALA A 66 8.60 6.19 -3.48
N ILE A 67 9.46 7.05 -4.03
CA ILE A 67 9.04 8.31 -4.66
C ILE A 67 8.23 8.05 -5.94
N GLU A 68 8.60 7.06 -6.76
CA GLU A 68 7.84 6.65 -7.95
C GLU A 68 6.42 6.20 -7.59
N ALA A 69 6.28 5.35 -6.57
CA ALA A 69 4.99 4.91 -6.05
C ALA A 69 4.15 6.08 -5.49
N LEU A 70 4.76 7.03 -4.78
CA LEU A 70 4.03 8.22 -4.32
C LEU A 70 3.55 9.09 -5.49
N LYS A 71 4.39 9.26 -6.52
CA LYS A 71 4.05 10.04 -7.72
C LYS A 71 2.91 9.42 -8.51
N SER A 72 2.82 8.09 -8.62
CA SER A 72 1.70 7.43 -9.29
C SER A 72 0.38 7.68 -8.57
N ILE A 73 0.38 7.67 -7.23
CA ILE A 73 -0.79 8.04 -6.42
C ILE A 73 -1.20 9.50 -6.67
N SER A 74 -0.27 10.45 -6.63
CA SER A 74 -0.56 11.87 -6.92
C SER A 74 -1.04 12.09 -8.37
N LYS A 75 -0.60 11.27 -9.32
CA LYS A 75 -1.10 11.32 -10.70
C LYS A 75 -2.54 10.80 -10.79
N LYS A 76 -2.86 9.74 -10.02
CA LYS A 76 -4.20 9.16 -9.97
C LYS A 76 -5.20 10.10 -9.30
N TYR A 77 -4.81 10.76 -8.21
CA TYR A 77 -5.64 11.69 -7.46
C TYR A 77 -5.06 13.10 -7.53
N SER A 78 -5.53 13.90 -8.50
CA SER A 78 -5.02 15.26 -8.75
C SER A 78 -5.20 16.24 -7.57
N SER A 79 -6.12 15.94 -6.66
CA SER A 79 -6.34 16.65 -5.40
C SER A 79 -5.28 16.35 -4.33
N ILE A 80 -4.54 15.24 -4.46
CA ILE A 80 -3.53 14.79 -3.50
C ILE A 80 -2.15 15.26 -3.96
N LYS A 81 -1.67 16.33 -3.33
CA LYS A 81 -0.36 16.91 -3.61
C LYS A 81 0.56 16.77 -2.41
N PHE A 82 1.81 16.41 -2.69
CA PHE A 82 2.86 16.28 -1.70
C PHE A 82 4.00 17.25 -2.00
N GLY A 83 4.54 17.85 -0.94
CA GLY A 83 5.64 18.80 -1.04
C GLY A 83 6.99 18.14 -1.34
N ASN A 84 7.92 18.96 -1.84
CA ASN A 84 9.37 18.75 -1.93
C ASN A 84 9.89 17.29 -1.96
N LEU A 85 9.52 16.53 -3.01
CA LEU A 85 9.99 15.15 -3.19
C LEU A 85 11.46 15.06 -3.62
N GLY A 86 12.01 16.15 -4.18
CA GLY A 86 13.36 16.16 -4.78
C GLY A 86 14.50 16.17 -3.75
N SER A 87 14.24 16.62 -2.52
CA SER A 87 15.24 16.61 -1.44
C SER A 87 15.19 15.37 -0.55
N LEU A 88 14.23 14.47 -0.78
CA LEU A 88 14.11 13.23 -0.02
C LEU A 88 15.25 12.29 -0.38
N ASN A 89 16.03 11.89 0.60
CA ASN A 89 17.13 10.95 0.41
C ASN A 89 17.27 10.00 1.60
N ALA A 90 17.46 8.72 1.30
CA ALA A 90 17.73 7.65 2.25
C ALA A 90 18.41 6.49 1.51
N GLU A 91 19.31 5.79 2.19
CA GLU A 91 20.08 4.68 1.62
C GLU A 91 19.45 3.32 1.93
N GLY A 92 19.62 2.35 1.02
CA GLY A 92 19.08 0.99 1.18
C GLY A 92 17.55 0.93 1.14
N GLY A 93 16.97 -0.09 1.77
CA GLY A 93 15.52 -0.18 1.96
C GLY A 93 14.99 1.01 2.76
N VAL A 94 13.78 1.48 2.42
CA VAL A 94 13.21 2.72 2.98
C VAL A 94 11.78 2.53 3.46
N PHE A 95 11.40 3.38 4.41
CA PHE A 95 10.02 3.73 4.71
C PHE A 95 9.78 5.19 4.38
N LEU A 96 8.83 5.46 3.49
CA LEU A 96 8.34 6.80 3.19
C LEU A 96 6.96 6.98 3.82
N LYS A 97 6.76 8.09 4.54
CA LYS A 97 5.46 8.51 5.07
C LYS A 97 5.06 9.84 4.47
N ALA A 98 3.91 9.89 3.81
CA ALA A 98 3.31 11.10 3.28
C ALA A 98 1.97 11.37 3.98
N ASN A 99 1.71 12.63 4.33
CA ASN A 99 0.51 13.04 5.05
C ASN A 99 -0.24 14.08 4.19
N GLN A 100 -1.43 13.71 3.69
CA GLN A 100 -2.19 14.61 2.80
C GLN A 100 -2.61 15.90 3.51
N LYS A 101 -3.05 15.82 4.77
CA LYS A 101 -3.55 16.98 5.53
C LYS A 101 -2.52 18.09 5.67
N THR A 102 -1.25 17.72 5.81
CA THR A 102 -0.14 18.68 5.94
C THR A 102 0.67 18.87 4.67
N GLY A 103 0.52 17.99 3.68
CA GLY A 103 1.36 17.92 2.48
C GLY A 103 2.79 17.42 2.75
N ASN A 104 3.14 17.11 3.99
CA ASN A 104 4.50 16.73 4.39
C ASN A 104 4.85 15.31 3.96
N VAL A 105 6.11 15.11 3.59
CA VAL A 105 6.68 13.81 3.25
C VAL A 105 8.01 13.63 3.98
N PHE A 106 8.19 12.44 4.55
CA PHE A 106 9.42 12.03 5.19
C PHE A 106 9.85 10.68 4.64
N VAL A 107 11.15 10.48 4.46
CA VAL A 107 11.74 9.20 4.11
C VAL A 107 12.84 8.87 5.11
N ARG A 108 12.96 7.60 5.47
CA ARG A 108 14.06 7.09 6.29
C ARG A 108 14.51 5.72 5.80
N SER A 109 15.78 5.41 6.00
CA SER A 109 16.29 4.05 5.81
C SER A 109 15.68 3.12 6.84
N GLU A 110 15.09 2.02 6.39
CA GLU A 110 14.54 1.00 7.27
C GLU A 110 14.57 -0.37 6.60
N LYS A 111 15.09 -1.37 7.34
CA LYS A 111 15.24 -2.73 6.85
C LYS A 111 14.18 -3.63 7.46
N GLY A 112 13.71 -4.61 6.69
CA GLY A 112 12.84 -5.65 7.22
C GLY A 112 11.37 -5.24 7.43
N LEU A 113 10.87 -4.24 6.70
CA LEU A 113 9.44 -3.92 6.69
C LEU A 113 8.63 -4.72 5.65
N GLY A 114 9.31 -5.36 4.70
CA GLY A 114 8.66 -5.86 3.48
C GLY A 114 8.55 -4.78 2.41
N GLU A 115 7.71 -5.00 1.40
CA GLU A 115 7.51 -4.04 0.31
C GLU A 115 6.02 -3.82 0.03
N GLY A 116 5.62 -2.58 -0.27
CA GLY A 116 4.28 -2.22 -0.66
C GLY A 116 3.81 -0.86 -0.14
N ILE A 117 2.57 -0.53 -0.49
CA ILE A 117 1.90 0.73 -0.17
C ILE A 117 0.83 0.47 0.89
N LEU A 118 0.83 1.28 1.94
CA LEU A 118 -0.22 1.37 2.95
C LEU A 118 -0.98 2.67 2.75
N ILE A 119 -2.30 2.60 2.69
CA ILE A 119 -3.19 3.78 2.67
C ILE A 119 -3.99 3.77 3.96
N THR A 120 -3.84 4.82 4.76
CA THR A 120 -4.66 5.01 5.96
C THR A 120 -5.66 6.13 5.72
N CYS A 121 -6.95 5.79 5.78
CA CYS A 121 -8.06 6.73 5.77
C CYS A 121 -8.22 7.35 7.15
N GLN A 122 -8.29 8.67 7.20
CA GLN A 122 -8.34 9.47 8.42
C GLN A 122 -9.61 10.34 8.41
N TYR A 123 -10.10 10.65 9.61
CA TYR A 123 -11.31 11.42 9.83
C TYR A 123 -11.01 12.54 10.82
N ASP A 124 -11.63 13.71 10.64
CA ASP A 124 -11.48 14.85 11.55
C ASP A 124 -12.36 14.70 12.81
N GLU A 125 -13.39 13.86 12.72
CA GLU A 125 -14.26 13.53 13.84
C GLU A 125 -13.60 12.46 14.74
N ASP A 126 -13.30 12.82 15.99
CA ASP A 126 -12.59 11.97 16.96
C ASP A 126 -13.26 10.60 17.23
N ALA A 127 -14.56 10.48 16.97
CA ALA A 127 -15.30 9.24 17.16
C ALA A 127 -15.09 8.20 16.03
N LYS A 128 -14.53 8.61 14.88
CA LYS A 128 -14.29 7.71 13.74
C LYS A 128 -12.86 7.20 13.75
N GLU A 129 -12.71 5.89 13.87
CA GLU A 129 -11.40 5.24 13.83
C GLU A 129 -10.79 5.27 12.43
N SER A 130 -9.47 5.45 12.37
CA SER A 130 -8.70 5.39 11.12
C SER A 130 -8.58 3.96 10.62
N ASN A 131 -8.72 3.75 9.31
CA ASN A 131 -8.57 2.43 8.68
C ASN A 131 -7.34 2.38 7.78
N THR A 132 -6.46 1.39 7.98
CA THR A 132 -5.27 1.18 7.13
C THR A 132 -5.48 -0.02 6.21
N PHE A 133 -5.18 0.15 4.92
CA PHE A 133 -5.27 -0.87 3.89
C PHE A 133 -3.91 -1.14 3.25
N GLY A 134 -3.61 -2.41 3.00
CA GLY A 134 -2.39 -2.85 2.34
C GLY A 134 -1.64 -3.93 3.14
N PRO A 135 -0.42 -4.29 2.71
CA PRO A 135 0.37 -3.66 1.65
C PRO A 135 -0.16 -3.95 0.24
N LEU A 136 -0.36 -2.89 -0.54
CA LEU A 136 -0.64 -2.94 -1.98
C LEU A 136 0.68 -2.96 -2.79
N PRO A 137 0.70 -3.51 -4.02
CA PRO A 137 1.89 -3.46 -4.89
C PRO A 137 2.41 -2.02 -5.11
N LEU A 138 3.72 -1.86 -5.24
CA LEU A 138 4.34 -0.53 -5.45
C LEU A 138 3.92 0.15 -6.76
N ASP A 139 3.45 -0.64 -7.73
CA ASP A 139 2.97 -0.21 -9.04
C ASP A 139 1.44 -0.16 -9.12
N PHE A 140 0.71 -0.37 -8.01
CA PHE A 140 -0.76 -0.51 -7.98
C PHE A 140 -1.55 0.66 -8.58
N PHE A 141 -0.97 1.87 -8.59
CA PHE A 141 -1.61 3.08 -9.12
C PHE A 141 -1.05 3.54 -10.48
N THR A 142 -0.28 2.70 -11.16
CA THR A 142 0.35 3.02 -12.46
C THR A 142 -0.63 2.96 -13.62
#